data_AF-A0A970QY52-F1
#
_entry.id   AF-A0A970QY52-F1
#
_cell.length_a   1.000
_cell.length_b   1.000
_cell.length_c   1.000
_cell.angle_alpha   90.00
_cell.angle_beta   90.00
_cell.angle_gamma   90.00
#
_symmetry.space_group_name_H-M   'P 1'
#
loop_
_entity.id
_entity.type
_entity.pdbx_description
1 polymer ?
#
loop_
_entity_poly.entity_id
_entity_poly.type
_entity_poly.pdbx_seq_one_letter_code
_entity_poly.pdbx_strand_id
1 'polypeptide(L)' 'GEKGILLRMNRSIQAEGAFGVIKQDYGFRQFLLRGNKKVLTEILLVAMGYNVNKLHNKIQRNRTGRQLFEKLTA' A
#
# COMPACT_ATOMS: atom_id res chain seq x y z
N GLY A 1 -16.78 -11.82 -14.46
CA GLY A 1 -16.05 -11.52 -15.71
C GLY A 1 -14.58 -11.30 -15.41
N GLU A 2 -13.70 -11.60 -16.37
CA GLU A 2 -12.24 -11.57 -16.21
C GLU A 2 -11.68 -10.26 -15.65
N LYS A 3 -12.25 -9.12 -16.05
CA LYS A 3 -11.90 -7.78 -15.52
C LYS A 3 -12.05 -7.67 -14.01
N GLY A 4 -13.10 -8.27 -13.45
CA GLY A 4 -13.35 -8.28 -12.01
C GLY A 4 -12.30 -9.10 -11.24
N ILE A 5 -11.90 -10.24 -11.81
CA ILE A 5 -10.85 -11.10 -11.25
C ILE A 5 -9.51 -10.33 -11.23
N LEU A 6 -9.16 -9.66 -12.33
CA LEU A 6 -7.94 -8.86 -12.42
C LEU A 6 -7.92 -7.71 -11.41
N LEU A 7 -9.05 -7.03 -11.20
CA LEU A 7 -9.17 -5.96 -10.21
C LEU A 7 -8.97 -6.48 -8.78
N ARG A 8 -9.53 -7.66 -8.46
CA ARG A 8 -9.38 -8.27 -7.13
C ARG A 8 -7.92 -8.65 -6.88
N MET A 9 -7.28 -9.28 -7.85
CA MET A 9 -5.85 -9.65 -7.78
C MET A 9 -4.96 -8.42 -7.59
N ASN A 10 -5.20 -7.36 -8.38
CA ASN A 10 -4.45 -6.11 -8.26
C ASN A 10 -4.60 -5.43 -6.89
N ARG A 11 -5.79 -5.49 -6.29
CA ARG A 11 -5.98 -4.97 -4.92
C ARG A 11 -5.15 -5.76 -3.91
N SER A 12 -5.13 -7.10 -4.02
CA SER A 12 -4.31 -7.95 -3.15
C SER A 12 -2.82 -7.65 -3.31
N ILE A 13 -2.31 -7.60 -4.55
CA ILE A 13 -0.91 -7.28 -4.85
C ILE A 13 -0.51 -5.92 -4.26
N GLN A 14 -1.37 -4.91 -4.43
CA GLN A 14 -1.09 -3.58 -3.90
C GLN A 14 -1.11 -3.53 -2.36
N ALA A 15 -2.02 -4.27 -1.73
CA ALA A 15 -2.09 -4.37 -0.28
C ALA A 15 -0.85 -5.07 0.28
N GLU A 16 -0.49 -6.23 -0.28
CA GLU A 16 0.70 -7.00 0.11
C GLU A 16 1.98 -6.18 -0.06
N GLY A 17 2.14 -5.51 -1.20
CA GLY A 17 3.28 -4.62 -1.45
C GLY A 17 3.36 -3.46 -0.45
N ALA A 18 2.22 -2.86 -0.08
CA ALA A 18 2.18 -1.80 0.93
C ALA A 18 2.62 -2.31 2.31
N PHE A 19 2.12 -3.47 2.73
CA PHE A 19 2.54 -4.08 3.99
C PHE A 19 4.02 -4.48 4.00
N GLY A 20 4.55 -4.93 2.85
CA GLY A 20 5.97 -5.22 2.68
C GLY A 20 6.85 -4.00 2.95
N VAL A 21 6.55 -2.87 2.29
CA VAL A 21 7.27 -1.59 2.47
C VAL A 21 7.16 -1.10 3.91
N ILE A 22 5.95 -1.10 4.49
CA ILE A 22 5.75 -0.65 5.87
C ILE A 22 6.57 -1.48 6.86
N LYS A 23 6.63 -2.81 6.68
CA LYS A 23 7.36 -3.68 7.61
C LYS A 23 8.88 -3.62 7.43
N GLN A 24 9.37 -3.59 6.18
CA GLN A 24 10.81 -3.67 5.90
C GLN A 24 11.43 -2.28 5.77
N ASP A 25 10.98 -1.49 4.79
CA ASP A 25 11.58 -0.19 4.49
C ASP A 25 11.35 0.83 5.61
N TYR A 26 10.14 0.85 6.18
CA TYR A 26 9.83 1.76 7.30
C TYR A 26 10.20 1.16 8.67
N GLY A 27 10.62 -0.11 8.70
CA GLY A 27 10.98 -0.80 9.94
C GLY A 27 9.84 -0.93 10.96
N PHE A 28 8.58 -0.86 10.54
CA PHE A 28 7.44 -0.96 11.45
C PHE A 28 7.27 -2.41 11.93
N ARG A 29 7.77 -2.71 13.14
CA ARG A 29 7.72 -4.06 13.73
C ARG A 29 6.55 -4.27 14.67
N GLN A 30 6.14 -3.23 15.39
CA GLN A 30 5.06 -3.30 16.39
C GLN A 30 4.44 -1.92 16.61
N PHE A 31 3.19 -1.90 17.07
CA PHE A 31 2.54 -0.69 17.57
C PHE A 31 3.20 -0.23 18.88
N LEU A 32 3.32 1.08 19.07
CA LEU A 32 3.94 1.66 20.26
C LEU A 32 2.92 1.92 21.36
N LEU A 33 1.70 2.28 20.98
CA LEU A 33 0.58 2.57 21.85
C LEU A 33 -0.33 1.35 22.02
N ARG A 34 -1.06 1.33 23.14
CA ARG A 34 -2.02 0.27 23.49
C ARG A 34 -3.46 0.78 23.43
N GLY A 35 -4.38 -0.13 23.11
CA GLY A 35 -5.81 0.13 23.00
C GLY A 35 -6.25 0.55 21.60
N ASN A 36 -7.42 0.08 21.18
CA ASN A 36 -7.89 0.13 19.79
C ASN A 36 -7.88 1.54 19.19
N LYS A 37 -8.31 2.58 19.93
CA LYS A 37 -8.34 3.97 19.44
C LYS A 37 -6.93 4.49 19.10
N LYS A 38 -5.94 4.21 19.96
CA LYS A 38 -4.57 4.67 19.77
C LYS A 38 -3.87 3.89 18.66
N VAL A 39 -4.03 2.57 18.64
CA VAL A 39 -3.52 1.69 17.57
C VAL A 39 -4.10 2.08 16.21
N LEU A 40 -5.39 2.40 16.14
CA LEU A 40 -6.03 2.91 14.92
C LEU A 40 -5.38 4.22 14.45
N THR A 41 -5.08 5.12 15.39
CA THR A 41 -4.41 6.38 15.07
C THR A 41 -3.01 6.15 14.52
N GLU A 42 -2.23 5.24 15.13
CA GLU A 42 -0.90 4.87 14.62
C GLU A 42 -0.94 4.32 13.20
N ILE A 43 -1.78 3.30 12.95
CA ILE A 43 -1.85 2.71 11.60
C ILE A 43 -2.35 3.73 10.57
N LEU A 44 -3.24 4.65 10.97
CA LEU A 44 -3.73 5.71 10.09
C LEU A 44 -2.60 6.68 9.70
N LEU A 45 -1.77 7.11 10.66
CA LEU A 45 -0.62 7.98 10.39
C LEU A 45 0.40 7.30 9.49
N VAL A 46 0.71 6.02 9.77
CA VAL A 46 1.63 5.22 8.93
C VAL A 46 1.07 5.08 7.50
N ALA A 47 -0.22 4.79 7.36
CA ALA A 47 -0.87 4.66 6.06
C ALA A 47 -0.89 6.00 5.29
N MET A 48 -1.13 7.13 5.97
CA MET A 48 -1.06 8.47 5.37
C MET A 48 0.35 8.76 4.85
N GLY A 49 1.38 8.55 5.68
CA GLY A 49 2.78 8.74 5.28
C GLY A 49 3.18 7.85 4.10
N TYR A 50 2.78 6.58 4.12
CA TYR A 50 2.96 5.66 2.99
C TYR A 50 2.30 6.17 1.71
N ASN A 51 1.03 6.60 1.79
CA ASN A 51 0.29 7.04 0.61
C ASN A 51 0.86 8.34 0.02
N VAL A 52 1.29 9.29 0.85
CA VAL A 52 1.94 10.53 0.41
C VAL A 52 3.26 10.21 -0.30
N ASN A 53 4.11 9.37 0.29
CA ASN A 53 5.38 8.94 -0.33
C ASN A 53 5.13 8.19 -1.64
N LYS A 54 4.13 7.30 -1.69
CA LYS A 54 3.74 6.58 -2.91
C LYS A 54 3.27 7.53 -4.01
N LEU A 55 2.45 8.52 -3.67
CA LEU A 55 1.99 9.53 -4.61
C LEU A 55 3.15 10.38 -5.13
N HIS A 56 4.00 10.88 -4.24
CA HIS A 56 5.21 11.64 -4.60
C HIS A 56 6.09 10.84 -5.57
N ASN A 57 6.38 9.57 -5.25
CA ASN A 57 7.16 8.69 -6.12
C ASN A 57 6.49 8.42 -7.47
N LYS A 58 5.15 8.39 -7.55
CA LYS A 58 4.43 8.29 -8.82
C LYS A 58 4.58 9.55 -9.66
N ILE A 59 4.49 10.74 -9.04
CA ILE A 59 4.67 12.02 -9.70
C ILE A 59 6.09 12.13 -10.25
N GLN A 60 7.12 11.88 -9.43
CA GLN A 60 8.53 11.96 -9.85
C GLN A 60 8.89 11.02 -11.01
N ARG A 61 8.17 9.91 -11.13
CA ARG A 61 8.37 8.92 -12.21
C ARG A 61 7.38 9.04 -13.37
N ASN A 62 6.55 10.09 -13.40
CA ASN A 62 5.48 10.28 -14.40
C ASN A 62 4.55 9.05 -14.52
N ARG A 63 4.23 8.39 -13.40
CA ARG A 63 3.34 7.20 -13.32
C ARG A 63 2.00 7.50 -12.64
N THR A 64 1.64 8.77 -12.47
CA THR A 64 0.34 9.18 -11.95
C THR A 64 -0.77 8.65 -12.87
N GLY A 65 -1.88 8.16 -12.30
CA GLY A 65 -2.98 7.55 -13.06
C GLY A 65 -2.83 6.04 -13.36
N ARG A 66 -1.61 5.47 -13.33
CA ARG A 66 -1.42 4.02 -13.51
C ARG A 66 -1.70 3.27 -12.19
N GLN A 67 -2.78 2.47 -12.18
CA GLN A 67 -3.29 1.75 -11.00
C GLN A 67 -3.27 0.22 -11.14
N LEU A 68 -3.24 -0.29 -12.38
CA LEU A 68 -3.32 -1.72 -12.68
C LEU A 68 -1.95 -2.25 -13.09
N PHE A 69 -1.57 -3.37 -12.50
CA PHE A 69 -0.56 -4.27 -13.04
C PHE A 69 -1.22 -5.15 -14.09
N GLU A 70 -0.52 -5.30 -15.21
CA GLU A 70 -0.87 -6.27 -16.24
C GLU A 70 -0.77 -7.67 -15.66
N LYS A 71 -1.56 -8.61 -16.22
CA LYS A 71 -1.40 -10.01 -15.84
C LYS A 71 0.04 -10.41 -16.16
N LEU A 72 0.72 -11.01 -15.20
CA LEU A 72 1.92 -11.79 -15.49
C LEU A 72 1.47 -12.92 -16.42
N THR A 73 1.71 -12.76 -17.71
CA THR A 73 1.53 -13.80 -18.71
C THR A 73 2.82 -14.60 -18.69
N ALA A 74 2.70 -15.90 -18.42
CA ALA A 74 3.79 -16.86 -18.53
C ALA A 74 4.09 -17.12 -20.01
#